data_AF-A0A972TC38-F1
#
_entry.id   AF-A0A972TC38-F1
#
_cell.length_a   1.000
_cell.length_b   1.000
_cell.length_c   1.000
_cell.angle_alpha   90.00
_cell.angle_beta   90.00
_cell.angle_gamma   90.00
#
_symmetry.space_group_name_H-M   'P 1'
#
loop_
_entity.id
_entity.type
_entity.pdbx_description
1 polymer ?
#
loop_
_entity_poly.entity_id
_entity_poly.type
_entity_poly.pdbx_seq_one_letter_code
_entity_poly.pdbx_strand_id
1 'polypeptide(L)'
;MLIYVGDSGNVVKRILINHCSGNVEGSALRKHIAKEMGFDILREVRKSGSTKYRINLPNPLDGEKIITEYIRSGWWKYVICDSMKEAKGFQWYAIEKLDPLLNINRKSWDETEALQYKELLEELQGSEVLHCNKLREKPTGPGVYALYHNMEPRSCRKVVGKMEMV
;
A
#
# COMPACT_ATOMS: atom_id res chain seq x y z
N MET A 1 6.64 11.44 4.89
CA MET A 1 6.89 10.17 5.62
C MET A 1 6.57 9.00 4.71
N LEU A 2 7.31 7.88 4.81
CA LEU A 2 7.01 6.65 4.09
C LEU A 2 5.96 5.83 4.87
N ILE A 3 4.94 5.36 4.17
CA ILE A 3 3.80 4.62 4.75
C ILE A 3 3.96 3.11 4.51
N TYR A 4 4.24 2.71 3.27
CA TYR A 4 4.20 1.30 2.87
C TYR A 4 5.04 1.04 1.62
N VAL A 5 5.64 -0.14 1.54
CA VAL A 5 6.34 -0.67 0.36
C VAL A 5 5.71 -2.01 -0.06
N GLY A 6 5.59 -2.30 -1.36
CA GLY A 6 4.96 -3.55 -1.83
C GLY A 6 5.30 -3.98 -3.26
N ASP A 7 5.11 -5.29 -3.53
CA ASP A 7 5.26 -5.95 -4.83
C ASP A 7 4.03 -5.79 -5.76
N SER A 8 4.28 -5.85 -7.08
CA SER A 8 3.33 -6.45 -8.03
C SER A 8 3.92 -6.78 -9.40
N GLY A 9 3.27 -7.73 -10.11
CA GLY A 9 3.53 -8.05 -11.53
C GLY A 9 2.96 -7.06 -12.54
N ASN A 10 2.22 -6.05 -12.07
CA ASN A 10 1.87 -4.87 -12.83
C ASN A 10 1.70 -3.70 -11.85
N VAL A 11 2.82 -3.05 -11.53
CA VAL A 11 2.93 -2.02 -10.48
C VAL A 11 1.91 -0.88 -10.63
N VAL A 12 1.75 -0.32 -11.84
CA VAL A 12 0.78 0.76 -12.10
C VAL A 12 -0.67 0.28 -11.88
N LYS A 13 -1.04 -0.90 -12.39
CA LYS A 13 -2.37 -1.48 -12.22
C LYS A 13 -2.68 -1.78 -10.75
N ARG A 14 -1.69 -2.27 -10.00
CA ARG A 14 -1.80 -2.51 -8.55
C ARG A 14 -2.10 -1.23 -7.79
N ILE A 15 -1.37 -0.15 -8.06
CA ILE A 15 -1.63 1.15 -7.43
C ILE A 15 -3.02 1.66 -7.81
N LEU A 16 -3.33 1.76 -9.10
CA LEU A 16 -4.58 2.34 -9.59
C LEU A 16 -5.83 1.57 -9.15
N ILE A 17 -5.83 0.24 -9.29
CA ILE A 17 -7.03 -0.58 -9.08
C ILE A 17 -7.14 -1.08 -7.64
N ASN A 18 -6.08 -1.64 -7.05
CA ASN A 18 -6.17 -2.21 -5.70
C ASN A 18 -6.02 -1.16 -4.58
N HIS A 19 -5.24 -0.10 -4.80
CA HIS A 19 -4.98 0.90 -3.75
C HIS A 19 -5.85 2.15 -3.91
N CYS A 20 -5.70 2.89 -5.01
CA CYS A 20 -6.43 4.15 -5.27
C CYS A 20 -7.94 3.95 -5.52
N SER A 21 -8.40 2.73 -5.84
CA SER A 21 -9.80 2.44 -6.22
C SER A 21 -10.38 1.14 -5.61
N GLY A 22 -9.63 0.46 -4.73
CA GLY A 22 -9.97 -0.88 -4.24
C GLY A 22 -10.72 -0.90 -2.91
N ASN A 23 -10.63 -2.03 -2.19
CA ASN A 23 -11.24 -2.24 -0.88
C ASN A 23 -10.28 -3.02 0.06
N VAL A 24 -10.63 -3.18 1.34
CA VAL A 24 -9.80 -3.88 2.35
C VAL A 24 -9.69 -5.41 2.13
N GLU A 25 -10.49 -6.00 1.24
CA GLU A 25 -10.34 -7.41 0.83
C GLU A 25 -9.23 -7.54 -0.23
N GLY A 26 -9.26 -6.70 -1.26
CA GLY A 26 -8.35 -6.74 -2.40
C GLY A 26 -7.00 -6.04 -2.21
N SER A 27 -6.69 -5.52 -1.02
CA SER A 27 -5.44 -4.80 -0.74
C SER A 27 -4.96 -4.91 0.72
N ALA A 28 -3.74 -5.43 0.91
CA ALA A 28 -3.07 -5.42 2.20
C ALA A 28 -2.84 -3.99 2.71
N LEU A 29 -2.40 -3.07 1.84
CA LEU A 29 -2.19 -1.65 2.18
C LEU A 29 -3.46 -1.00 2.74
N ARG A 30 -4.61 -1.15 2.04
CA ARG A 30 -5.90 -0.63 2.52
C ARG A 30 -6.27 -1.22 3.87
N LYS A 31 -6.01 -2.51 4.07
CA LYS A 31 -6.26 -3.24 5.32
C LYS A 31 -5.37 -2.80 6.49
N HIS A 32 -4.12 -2.41 6.23
CA HIS A 32 -3.24 -1.82 7.25
C HIS A 32 -3.66 -0.37 7.58
N ILE A 33 -3.94 0.46 6.57
CA ILE A 33 -4.44 1.83 6.75
C ILE A 33 -5.75 1.83 7.56
N ALA A 34 -6.69 0.93 7.23
CA ALA A 34 -7.95 0.78 7.95
C ALA A 34 -7.74 0.50 9.45
N LYS A 35 -6.85 -0.44 9.80
CA LYS A 35 -6.52 -0.77 11.18
C LYS A 35 -5.91 0.41 11.93
N GLU A 36 -4.93 1.10 11.33
CA GLU A 36 -4.28 2.25 11.96
C GLU A 36 -5.22 3.45 12.12
N MET A 37 -6.19 3.64 11.22
CA MET A 37 -7.29 4.60 11.39
C MET A 37 -8.25 4.24 12.55
N GLY A 38 -8.17 3.02 13.09
CA GLY A 38 -9.03 2.51 14.15
C GLY A 38 -10.31 1.82 13.65
N PHE A 39 -10.38 1.41 12.37
CA PHE A 39 -11.50 0.63 11.86
C PHE A 39 -11.33 -0.86 12.16
N ASP A 40 -12.33 -1.44 12.84
CA ASP A 40 -12.49 -2.88 12.93
C ASP A 40 -12.73 -3.51 11.56
N ILE A 41 -12.19 -4.71 11.34
CA ILE A 41 -12.30 -5.43 10.07
C ILE A 41 -12.89 -6.82 10.33
N LEU A 42 -14.14 -7.00 9.91
CA LEU A 42 -14.82 -8.29 9.97
C LEU A 42 -14.15 -9.30 9.02
N ARG A 43 -14.08 -10.55 9.47
CA ARG A 43 -13.62 -11.72 8.72
C ARG A 43 -14.77 -12.69 8.56
N GLU A 44 -15.09 -13.07 7.32
CA GLU A 44 -16.17 -14.00 6.99
C GLU A 44 -15.61 -15.12 6.10
N VAL A 45 -15.84 -16.39 6.42
CA VAL A 45 -15.43 -17.52 5.56
C VAL A 45 -16.59 -17.84 4.61
N ARG A 46 -16.36 -17.68 3.30
CA ARG A 46 -17.37 -18.00 2.27
C ARG A 46 -17.57 -19.51 2.19
N LYS A 47 -18.71 -19.94 1.63
CA LYS A 47 -18.99 -21.38 1.30
C LYS A 47 -17.90 -22.02 0.42
N SER A 48 -17.16 -21.22 -0.35
CA SER A 48 -16.00 -21.60 -1.16
C SER A 48 -14.67 -21.70 -0.40
N GLY A 49 -14.68 -21.66 0.95
CA GLY A 49 -13.48 -21.65 1.80
C GLY A 49 -12.68 -20.35 1.80
N SER A 50 -12.79 -19.53 0.74
CA SER A 50 -12.13 -18.23 0.65
C SER A 50 -12.64 -17.23 1.68
N THR A 51 -11.73 -16.44 2.26
CA THR A 51 -12.07 -15.46 3.32
C THR A 51 -12.38 -14.10 2.72
N LYS A 52 -13.57 -13.57 3.03
CA LYS A 52 -14.02 -12.21 2.77
C LYS A 52 -13.61 -11.28 3.92
N TYR A 53 -13.30 -10.03 3.60
CA TYR A 53 -13.00 -8.98 4.59
C TYR A 53 -13.83 -7.73 4.31
N ARG A 54 -14.32 -7.07 5.35
CA ARG A 54 -14.99 -5.76 5.24
C ARG A 54 -14.77 -4.93 6.50
N ILE A 55 -14.86 -3.62 6.37
CA ILE A 55 -14.90 -2.69 7.50
C ILE A 55 -16.18 -2.95 8.32
N ASN A 56 -16.06 -2.90 9.65
CA ASN A 56 -17.17 -3.07 10.59
C ASN A 56 -17.91 -1.74 10.82
N LEU A 57 -18.69 -1.31 9.84
CA LEU A 57 -19.60 -0.16 9.94
C LEU A 57 -20.99 -0.57 9.43
N PRO A 58 -22.08 0.12 9.85
CA PRO A 58 -23.42 -0.08 9.29
C PRO A 58 -23.42 0.03 7.75
N ASN A 59 -22.67 0.99 7.22
CA ASN A 59 -22.27 1.06 5.82
C ASN A 59 -20.74 0.96 5.68
N PRO A 60 -20.18 -0.19 5.27
CA PRO A 60 -18.73 -0.34 5.07
C PRO A 60 -18.13 0.61 4.02
N LEU A 61 -18.95 1.13 3.09
CA LEU A 61 -18.46 2.02 2.02
C LEU A 61 -17.94 3.36 2.57
N ASP A 62 -18.43 3.83 3.72
CA ASP A 62 -18.02 5.14 4.25
C ASP A 62 -16.60 5.09 4.84
N GLY A 63 -16.21 3.98 5.46
CA GLY A 63 -14.81 3.72 5.80
C GLY A 63 -13.92 3.57 4.56
N GLU A 64 -14.41 2.90 3.50
CA GLU A 64 -13.67 2.76 2.25
C GLU A 64 -13.50 4.09 1.50
N LYS A 65 -14.40 5.08 1.65
CA LYS A 65 -14.21 6.46 1.15
C LYS A 65 -13.03 7.13 1.85
N ILE A 66 -13.03 7.15 3.18
CA ILE A 66 -11.97 7.77 4.00
C ILE A 66 -10.58 7.19 3.67
N ILE A 67 -10.49 5.86 3.54
CA ILE A 67 -9.24 5.18 3.13
C ILE A 67 -8.86 5.55 1.69
N THR A 68 -9.82 5.68 0.78
CA THR A 68 -9.58 6.07 -0.62
C THR A 68 -9.07 7.52 -0.73
N GLU A 69 -9.62 8.44 0.05
CA GLU A 69 -9.21 9.84 0.11
C GLU A 69 -7.77 9.95 0.60
N TYR A 70 -7.45 9.33 1.75
CA TYR A 70 -6.09 9.26 2.30
C TYR A 70 -5.06 8.67 1.31
N ILE A 71 -5.42 7.59 0.60
CA ILE A 71 -4.52 6.96 -0.39
C ILE A 71 -4.34 7.85 -1.64
N ARG A 72 -5.35 8.64 -2.01
CA ARG A 72 -5.32 9.50 -3.20
C ARG A 72 -4.69 10.88 -2.94
N SER A 73 -4.68 11.36 -1.70
CA SER A 73 -3.89 12.51 -1.27
C SER A 73 -2.39 12.20 -1.16
N GLY A 74 -2.03 10.92 -1.07
CA GLY A 74 -0.64 10.46 -1.04
C GLY A 74 0.12 10.54 -2.35
N TRP A 75 1.41 10.27 -2.19
CA TRP A 75 2.41 10.26 -3.25
C TRP A 75 2.97 8.85 -3.44
N TRP A 76 3.19 8.48 -4.69
CA TRP A 76 3.74 7.20 -5.08
C TRP A 76 5.12 7.39 -5.70
N LYS A 77 6.04 6.53 -5.32
CA LYS A 77 7.27 6.24 -6.07
C LYS A 77 7.27 4.77 -6.46
N TYR A 78 7.87 4.41 -7.58
CA TYR A 78 8.05 3.02 -7.95
C TYR A 78 9.22 2.83 -8.92
N VAL A 79 9.71 1.59 -8.98
CA VAL A 79 10.70 1.12 -9.95
C VAL A 79 10.18 -0.14 -10.62
N ILE A 80 10.59 -0.39 -11.86
CA ILE A 80 10.31 -1.62 -12.61
C ILE A 80 11.46 -2.60 -12.39
N CYS A 81 11.11 -3.87 -12.23
CA CYS A 81 12.04 -4.97 -12.08
C CYS A 81 11.97 -5.86 -13.33
N ASP A 82 13.07 -6.49 -13.72
CA ASP A 82 13.13 -7.48 -14.79
C ASP A 82 12.21 -8.67 -14.51
N SER A 83 12.01 -9.02 -13.24
CA SER A 83 11.23 -10.21 -12.87
C SER A 83 10.41 -10.09 -11.58
N MET A 84 9.43 -10.99 -11.45
CA MET A 84 8.71 -11.22 -10.20
C MET A 84 9.47 -12.04 -9.15
N LYS A 85 10.69 -12.52 -9.44
CA LYS A 85 11.63 -13.02 -8.43
C LYS A 85 12.27 -11.81 -7.74
N GLU A 86 12.92 -10.99 -8.54
CA GLU A 86 13.60 -9.76 -8.16
C GLU A 86 12.68 -8.79 -7.41
N ALA A 87 11.52 -8.44 -7.97
CA ALA A 87 10.57 -7.53 -7.32
C ALA A 87 10.17 -7.98 -5.90
N LYS A 88 10.12 -9.30 -5.64
CA LYS A 88 9.82 -9.83 -4.30
C LYS A 88 11.02 -9.77 -3.36
N GLY A 89 12.24 -10.06 -3.84
CA GLY A 89 13.46 -9.93 -3.04
C GLY A 89 13.75 -8.47 -2.70
N PHE A 90 13.73 -7.60 -3.71
CA PHE A 90 13.90 -6.16 -3.57
C PHE A 90 12.83 -5.53 -2.65
N GLN A 91 11.58 -5.98 -2.68
CA GLN A 91 10.55 -5.49 -1.73
C GLN A 91 10.99 -5.70 -0.26
N TRP A 92 11.58 -6.85 0.08
CA TRP A 92 12.03 -7.11 1.45
C TRP A 92 13.28 -6.31 1.82
N TYR A 93 14.23 -6.15 0.90
CA TYR A 93 15.36 -5.23 1.06
C TYR A 93 14.89 -3.79 1.31
N ALA A 94 13.98 -3.27 0.48
CA ALA A 94 13.44 -1.92 0.62
C ALA A 94 12.62 -1.74 1.92
N ILE A 95 11.88 -2.76 2.37
CA ILE A 95 11.22 -2.74 3.70
C ILE A 95 12.26 -2.71 4.82
N GLU A 96 13.37 -3.43 4.69
CA GLU A 96 14.44 -3.41 5.69
C GLU A 96 15.12 -2.04 5.78
N LYS A 97 15.57 -1.49 4.64
CA LYS A 97 16.38 -0.25 4.60
C LYS A 97 15.58 1.04 4.81
N LEU A 98 14.27 1.06 4.47
CA LEU A 98 13.46 2.29 4.52
C LEU A 98 12.52 2.40 5.73
N ASP A 99 12.38 1.33 6.53
CA ASP A 99 11.50 1.26 7.71
C ASP A 99 10.06 1.81 7.51
N PRO A 100 9.30 1.34 6.48
CA PRO A 100 7.95 1.83 6.20
C PRO A 100 6.94 1.46 7.29
N LEU A 101 6.24 2.48 7.80
CA LEU A 101 5.32 2.43 8.96
C LEU A 101 4.36 1.22 9.01
N LEU A 102 3.86 0.75 7.86
CA LEU A 102 2.82 -0.30 7.79
C LEU A 102 3.34 -1.70 7.46
N ASN A 103 4.63 -1.89 7.11
CA ASN A 103 5.18 -3.22 6.81
C ASN A 103 5.70 -3.92 8.07
N ILE A 104 4.80 -4.11 9.04
CA ILE A 104 5.07 -4.73 10.35
C ILE A 104 5.67 -6.15 10.26
N ASN A 105 5.49 -6.84 9.14
CA ASN A 105 6.07 -8.15 8.89
C ASN A 105 7.26 -8.00 7.94
N ARG A 106 8.45 -8.48 8.35
CA ARG A 106 9.64 -8.58 7.49
C ARG A 106 9.89 -10.04 7.10
N LYS A 107 10.68 -10.25 6.06
CA LYS A 107 11.25 -11.55 5.65
C LYS A 107 12.69 -11.33 5.22
N SER A 108 13.46 -12.40 5.14
CA SER A 108 14.76 -12.38 4.47
C SER A 108 14.61 -12.06 2.97
N TRP A 109 15.67 -11.49 2.43
CA TRP A 109 15.96 -11.30 1.02
C TRP A 109 17.28 -12.02 0.69
N ASP A 110 17.66 -12.08 -0.58
CA ASP A 110 18.87 -12.76 -1.00
C ASP A 110 20.08 -11.83 -0.92
N GLU A 111 20.98 -12.06 0.04
CA GLU A 111 22.16 -11.23 0.28
C GLU A 111 23.17 -11.23 -0.88
N THR A 112 23.08 -12.21 -1.81
CA THR A 112 23.93 -12.21 -3.01
C THR A 112 23.52 -11.14 -4.02
N GLU A 113 22.26 -10.72 -4.01
CA GLU A 113 21.68 -9.69 -4.89
C GLU A 113 21.83 -8.27 -4.29
N ALA A 114 22.59 -8.10 -3.18
CA ALA A 114 22.64 -6.88 -2.37
C ALA A 114 23.04 -5.60 -3.12
N LEU A 115 23.88 -5.70 -4.16
CA LEU A 115 24.30 -4.57 -4.98
C LEU A 115 23.16 -4.10 -5.90
N GLN A 116 22.53 -5.03 -6.62
CA GLN A 116 21.38 -4.77 -7.47
C GLN A 116 20.18 -4.21 -6.68
N TYR A 117 19.93 -4.72 -5.48
CA TYR A 117 18.90 -4.16 -4.60
C TYR A 117 19.26 -2.77 -4.03
N LYS A 118 20.54 -2.41 -3.92
CA LYS A 118 20.97 -1.05 -3.57
C LYS A 118 20.73 -0.09 -4.73
N GLU A 119 21.06 -0.50 -5.95
CA GLU A 119 20.84 0.30 -7.18
C GLU A 119 19.34 0.54 -7.42
N LEU A 120 18.50 -0.50 -7.30
CA LEU A 120 17.04 -0.37 -7.33
C LEU A 120 16.48 0.50 -6.18
N LEU A 121 17.15 0.53 -5.02
CA LEU A 121 16.74 1.41 -3.91
C LEU A 121 17.03 2.87 -4.24
N GLU A 122 18.19 3.15 -4.82
CA GLU A 122 18.58 4.49 -5.28
C GLU A 122 17.68 4.97 -6.43
N GLU A 123 17.31 4.10 -7.38
CA GLU A 123 16.30 4.42 -8.39
C GLU A 123 14.91 4.67 -7.76
N LEU A 124 14.44 3.78 -6.87
CA LEU A 124 13.15 3.96 -6.19
C LEU A 124 13.11 5.27 -5.39
N GLN A 125 14.22 5.64 -4.72
CA GLN A 125 14.35 6.91 -4.00
C GLN A 125 14.46 8.11 -4.94
N GLY A 126 15.14 7.98 -6.09
CA GLY A 126 15.27 9.02 -7.12
C GLY A 126 13.99 9.25 -7.96
N SER A 127 13.15 8.22 -8.11
CA SER A 127 12.02 8.19 -9.05
C SER A 127 10.99 9.32 -8.87
N GLU A 128 10.23 9.60 -9.94
CA GLU A 128 9.23 10.67 -9.98
C GLU A 128 8.17 10.54 -8.89
N VAL A 129 7.82 11.67 -8.25
CA VAL A 129 6.74 11.75 -7.26
C VAL A 129 5.39 11.81 -7.97
N LEU A 130 4.62 10.73 -7.90
CA LEU A 130 3.38 10.54 -8.67
C LEU A 130 2.12 10.53 -7.80
N HIS A 131 1.07 11.22 -8.24
CA HIS A 131 -0.27 11.07 -7.68
C HIS A 131 -1.09 10.02 -8.44
N CYS A 132 -2.14 9.47 -7.83
CA CYS A 132 -3.00 8.43 -8.43
C CYS A 132 -3.52 8.79 -9.85
N ASN A 133 -3.73 10.08 -10.16
CA ASN A 133 -4.16 10.53 -11.50
C ASN A 133 -3.05 10.57 -12.56
N LYS A 134 -1.77 10.62 -12.17
CA LYS A 134 -0.61 10.70 -13.08
C LYS A 134 0.00 9.34 -13.45
N LEU A 135 -0.51 8.25 -12.89
CA LEU A 135 0.01 6.90 -13.11
C LEU A 135 -0.50 6.20 -14.38
N ARG A 136 -1.63 6.63 -14.97
CA ARG A 136 -2.32 5.88 -16.05
C ARG A 136 -1.48 5.64 -17.31
N GLU A 137 -0.56 6.54 -17.61
CA GLU A 137 0.25 6.56 -18.85
C GLU A 137 1.72 6.17 -18.59
N LYS A 138 2.05 5.78 -17.35
CA LYS A 138 3.43 5.48 -16.95
C LYS A 138 3.78 4.01 -17.24
N PRO A 139 5.05 3.68 -17.54
CA PRO A 139 5.48 2.29 -17.81
C PRO A 139 5.12 1.33 -16.67
N THR A 140 4.84 0.07 -16.98
CA THR A 140 4.47 -0.92 -15.95
C THR A 140 4.90 -2.34 -16.30
N GLY A 141 5.23 -3.11 -15.26
CA GLY A 141 5.65 -4.50 -15.31
C GLY A 141 5.72 -5.07 -13.89
N PRO A 142 6.55 -6.11 -13.66
CA PRO A 142 7.06 -6.43 -12.34
C PRO A 142 7.69 -5.16 -11.72
N GLY A 143 7.56 -4.99 -10.41
CA GLY A 143 8.13 -3.81 -9.76
C GLY A 143 7.73 -3.66 -8.30
N VAL A 144 8.37 -2.68 -7.66
CA VAL A 144 8.15 -2.32 -6.25
C VAL A 144 7.70 -0.86 -6.18
N TYR A 145 6.65 -0.62 -5.39
CA TYR A 145 6.10 0.72 -5.13
C TYR A 145 6.21 1.09 -3.67
N ALA A 146 6.30 2.39 -3.43
CA ALA A 146 6.31 3.03 -2.12
C ALA A 146 5.21 4.10 -2.04
N LEU A 147 4.33 4.02 -1.04
CA LEU A 147 3.38 5.08 -0.69
C LEU A 147 4.02 6.00 0.35
N TYR A 148 4.05 7.30 0.06
CA TYR A 148 4.41 8.36 0.98
C TYR A 148 3.18 9.23 1.30
N HIS A 149 3.14 9.75 2.53
CA HIS A 149 2.10 10.68 2.98
C HIS A 149 2.68 11.71 3.97
N ASN A 150 1.97 12.81 4.19
CA ASN A 150 2.35 13.87 5.15
C ASN A 150 1.78 13.66 6.55
N MET A 151 0.74 12.83 6.67
CA MET A 151 0.00 12.51 7.89
C MET A 151 0.01 10.99 8.11
N GLU A 152 0.04 10.53 9.37
CA GLU A 152 -0.12 9.10 9.69
C GLU A 152 -1.60 8.68 9.57
N PRO A 153 -1.94 7.42 9.25
CA PRO A 153 -3.34 7.01 9.17
C PRO A 153 -4.10 7.21 10.50
N ARG A 154 -3.43 6.95 11.63
CA ARG A 154 -3.98 7.14 12.99
C ARG A 154 -4.37 8.59 13.30
N SER A 155 -3.77 9.58 12.63
CA SER A 155 -4.13 11.00 12.83
C SER A 155 -5.50 11.36 12.25
N CYS A 156 -5.97 10.64 11.21
CA CYS A 156 -7.25 10.92 10.54
C CYS A 156 -8.47 10.74 11.44
N ARG A 157 -8.34 9.95 12.53
CA ARG A 157 -9.41 9.66 13.49
C ARG A 157 -10.01 10.91 14.16
N LYS A 158 -9.27 12.03 14.19
CA LYS A 158 -9.73 13.32 14.75
C LYS A 158 -10.86 14.00 13.97
N VAL A 159 -11.18 13.56 12.76
CA VAL A 159 -12.29 14.11 11.95
C VAL A 159 -13.60 13.36 12.20
N VAL A 160 -13.56 12.02 12.20
CA VAL A 160 -14.76 11.17 12.26
C VAL A 160 -15.46 11.27 13.63
N GLY A 161 -14.68 11.30 14.72
CA GLY A 161 -15.21 11.41 16.09
C GLY A 161 -15.90 12.74 16.45
N LYS A 162 -16.08 13.65 15.48
CA LYS A 162 -16.93 14.85 15.62
C LYS A 162 -18.31 14.70 14.97
N MET A 163 -18.58 13.64 14.20
CA MET A 163 -19.89 13.40 13.55
C MET A 163 -20.87 12.62 14.42
N GLU A 164 -20.47 12.14 15.60
CA GLU A 164 -21.33 11.40 16.54
C GLU A 164 -21.81 12.26 17.73
N MET A 165 -21.66 13.59 17.67
CA MET A 165 -22.15 14.54 18.70
C MET A 165 -22.72 15.84 18.09
N VAL A 166 -23.62 15.71 17.10
CA VAL A 166 -24.53 16.77 16.64
C VAL A 166 -25.90 16.16 16.35
#